data_AF-A0A535JZ48-F1
#
_entry.id   AF-A0A535JZ48-F1
#
_cell.length_a   1.000
_cell.length_b   1.000
_cell.length_c   1.000
_cell.angle_alpha   90.00
_cell.angle_beta   90.00
_cell.angle_gamma   90.00
#
_symmetry.space_group_name_H-M   'P 1'
#
loop_
_entity.id
_entity.type
_entity.pdbx_description
1 polymer ?
#
loop_
_entity_poly.entity_id
_entity_poly.type
_entity_poly.pdbx_seq_one_letter_code
_entity_poly.pdbx_strand_id
1 'polypeptide(L)'
;MRSESTDERQLRVVSLATRVVRAPRGSTLQCRGWPQEAAFRMIQNNLDPEVAERPEELIVYGGTGRAARSWAAFDRILETLKRLKSDETLLVQSGKPVGVFRTHEWAPRVLIANALIVPRWATWDEFRRLEDAGLTMYGQMTAGSWIYIGTQGILQGTFETFAAVAERHFAGSLAGRLVVTAGLGGMGGAQPLAITMNEGIALIVEADPARAERRRAQGFLDEIAPSLDDALARVAQHRRHGSARSIGLVANAADVLPELVRRQVAVDVVTDQTSAHDPLDGYIPAGVGDPDTLRRDDPEEYKRRSRASIARHCEAIVALAKRGA
;
A
#
# COMPACT_ATOMS: atom_id res chain seq x y z
N MET A 1 40.25 -28.71 29.51
CA MET A 1 39.79 -27.64 28.61
C MET A 1 38.46 -28.05 28.04
N ARG A 2 37.38 -27.66 28.71
CA ARG A 2 36.01 -27.99 28.33
C ARG A 2 35.43 -26.83 27.53
N SER A 3 34.62 -27.20 26.56
CA SER A 3 33.81 -26.39 25.67
C SER A 3 33.11 -25.22 26.38
N GLU A 4 33.43 -23.99 25.97
CA GLU A 4 32.52 -22.87 26.11
C GLU A 4 31.54 -22.95 24.94
N SER A 5 30.33 -23.37 25.30
CA SER A 5 29.20 -23.66 24.44
C SER A 5 28.72 -22.41 23.71
N THR A 6 28.54 -22.61 22.42
CA THR A 6 27.56 -22.14 21.42
C THR A 6 26.21 -21.54 21.90
N ASP A 7 25.98 -21.36 23.20
CA ASP A 7 24.68 -21.07 23.83
C ASP A 7 24.45 -19.55 24.06
N GLU A 8 25.50 -18.73 24.10
CA GLU A 8 25.36 -17.28 24.34
C GLU A 8 25.00 -16.46 23.08
N ARG A 9 25.15 -17.03 21.88
CA ARG A 9 24.79 -16.36 20.61
C ARG A 9 23.35 -16.62 20.16
N GLN A 10 22.63 -17.57 20.78
CA GLN A 10 21.25 -17.92 20.41
C GLN A 10 20.17 -17.17 21.21
N LEU A 11 20.54 -16.31 22.16
CA LEU A 11 19.61 -15.60 23.06
C LEU A 11 19.46 -14.09 22.80
N ARG A 12 19.89 -13.59 21.64
CA ARG A 12 19.55 -12.23 21.17
C ARG A 12 18.42 -12.24 20.14
N VAL A 13 17.38 -13.03 20.36
CA VAL A 13 16.05 -12.64 19.90
C VAL A 13 15.47 -11.80 21.01
N VAL A 14 15.85 -10.52 21.04
CA VAL A 14 15.10 -9.54 21.82
C VAL A 14 13.70 -9.56 21.22
N SER A 15 12.76 -10.14 21.95
CA SER A 15 11.34 -9.88 21.77
C SER A 15 11.14 -8.37 21.88
N LEU A 16 11.23 -7.67 20.74
CA LEU A 16 10.76 -6.31 20.63
C LEU A 16 9.26 -6.41 20.86
N ALA A 17 8.81 -6.08 22.07
CA ALA A 17 7.40 -5.84 22.33
C ALA A 17 6.92 -4.86 21.25
N THR A 18 6.16 -5.37 20.29
CA THR A 18 5.78 -4.62 19.10
C THR A 18 4.84 -3.54 19.58
N ARG A 19 5.28 -2.28 19.52
CA ARG A 19 4.49 -1.14 19.99
C ARG A 19 3.20 -1.09 19.19
N VAL A 20 2.07 -1.29 19.86
CA VAL A 20 0.76 -1.14 19.24
C VAL A 20 0.27 0.29 19.44
N VAL A 21 0.05 1.00 18.33
CA VAL A 21 -0.48 2.37 18.32
C VAL A 21 -1.95 2.33 17.95
N ARG A 22 -2.80 3.03 18.70
CA ARG A 22 -4.22 3.26 18.35
C ARG A 22 -4.63 4.65 18.77
N ALA A 23 -5.48 5.29 17.98
CA ALA A 23 -5.99 6.60 18.35
C ALA A 23 -6.90 6.53 19.59
N PRO A 24 -6.79 7.46 20.55
CA PRO A 24 -7.76 7.57 21.64
C PRO A 24 -9.21 7.68 21.14
N ARG A 25 -10.14 7.11 21.89
CA ARG A 25 -11.58 7.13 21.61
C ARG A 25 -12.33 7.94 22.68
N GLY A 26 -13.58 8.32 22.40
CA GLY A 26 -14.43 9.09 23.32
C GLY A 26 -14.10 10.59 23.38
N SER A 27 -14.75 11.29 24.32
CA SER A 27 -14.72 12.76 24.44
C SER A 27 -13.57 13.31 25.29
N THR A 28 -12.84 12.46 26.02
CA THR A 28 -11.70 12.89 26.84
C THR A 28 -10.52 13.35 25.98
N LEU A 29 -10.03 14.57 26.23
CA LEU A 29 -8.91 15.17 25.50
C LEU A 29 -7.56 14.78 26.12
N GLN A 30 -6.56 14.55 25.27
CA GLN A 30 -5.15 14.45 25.63
C GLN A 30 -4.39 15.75 25.32
N CYS A 31 -4.91 16.55 24.38
CA CYS A 31 -4.36 17.83 23.98
C CYS A 31 -5.16 19.02 24.54
N ARG A 32 -4.64 20.24 24.39
CA ARG A 32 -5.26 21.47 24.90
C ARG A 32 -6.58 21.86 24.23
N GLY A 33 -6.92 21.26 23.09
CA GLY A 33 -8.14 21.53 22.35
C GLY A 33 -8.38 20.50 21.24
N TRP A 34 -9.61 20.48 20.73
CA TRP A 34 -10.02 19.56 19.67
C TRP A 34 -9.19 19.64 18.38
N PRO A 35 -8.76 20.82 17.88
CA PRO A 35 -7.91 20.87 16.69
C PRO A 35 -6.57 20.15 16.85
N GLN A 36 -5.92 20.25 18.01
CA GLN A 36 -4.68 19.52 18.32
C GLN A 36 -4.96 18.03 18.55
N GLU A 37 -6.04 17.72 19.27
CA GLU A 37 -6.49 16.36 19.53
C GLU A 37 -6.81 15.61 18.24
N ALA A 38 -7.39 16.28 17.24
CA ALA A 38 -7.66 15.70 15.94
C ALA A 38 -6.37 15.23 15.26
N ALA A 39 -5.36 16.11 15.14
CA ALA A 39 -4.06 15.72 14.60
C ALA A 39 -3.39 14.61 15.42
N PHE A 40 -3.49 14.68 16.75
CA PHE A 40 -2.95 13.68 17.68
C PHE A 40 -3.59 12.30 17.47
N ARG A 41 -4.92 12.25 17.32
CA ARG A 41 -5.65 11.00 17.02
C ARG A 41 -5.33 10.52 15.62
N MET A 42 -5.33 11.38 14.62
CA MET A 42 -5.18 10.95 13.24
C MET A 42 -3.79 10.38 12.91
N ILE A 43 -2.70 10.92 13.46
CA ILE A 43 -1.38 10.29 13.29
C ILE A 43 -1.32 8.89 13.92
N GLN A 44 -2.04 8.67 15.01
CA GLN A 44 -2.15 7.36 15.65
C GLN A 44 -3.10 6.42 14.88
N ASN A 45 -4.16 6.94 14.27
CA ASN A 45 -5.05 6.16 13.40
C ASN A 45 -4.30 5.63 12.18
N ASN A 46 -3.42 6.45 11.59
CA ASN A 46 -2.54 6.04 10.51
C ASN A 46 -1.60 4.88 10.87
N LEU A 47 -1.42 4.55 12.15
CA LEU A 47 -0.58 3.44 12.63
C LEU A 47 -1.39 2.37 13.37
N ASP A 48 -2.73 2.43 13.33
CA ASP A 48 -3.57 1.38 13.88
C ASP A 48 -3.33 0.07 13.10
N PRO A 49 -3.09 -1.09 13.75
CA PRO A 49 -2.89 -2.36 13.06
C PRO A 49 -4.02 -2.77 12.10
N GLU A 50 -5.24 -2.29 12.36
CA GLU A 50 -6.40 -2.51 11.49
C GLU A 50 -6.34 -1.64 10.21
N VAL A 51 -5.57 -0.56 10.24
CA VAL A 51 -5.49 0.47 9.19
C VAL A 51 -4.22 0.35 8.36
N ALA A 52 -3.05 0.39 9.00
CA ALA A 52 -1.75 0.40 8.33
C ALA A 52 -1.31 -0.98 7.83
N GLU A 53 -0.49 -1.00 6.77
CA GLU A 53 0.10 -2.24 6.26
C GLU A 53 1.19 -2.82 7.19
N ARG A 54 2.11 -1.97 7.70
CA ARG A 54 3.26 -2.36 8.54
C ARG A 54 3.55 -1.30 9.62
N PRO A 55 2.64 -1.11 10.59
CA PRO A 55 2.70 -0.01 11.57
C PRO A 55 3.93 -0.05 12.49
N GLU A 56 4.51 -1.22 12.76
CA GLU A 56 5.72 -1.41 13.57
C GLU A 56 6.95 -0.70 12.98
N GLU A 57 6.94 -0.47 11.66
CA GLU A 57 7.95 0.28 10.91
C GLU A 57 7.48 1.68 10.52
N LEU A 58 6.38 2.15 11.12
CA LEU A 58 5.69 3.41 10.81
C LEU A 58 5.08 3.47 9.40
N ILE A 59 5.10 2.35 8.65
CA ILE A 59 4.65 2.27 7.26
C ILE A 59 3.14 2.13 7.24
N VAL A 60 2.49 3.08 6.57
CA VAL A 60 1.04 3.15 6.42
C VAL A 60 0.60 2.42 5.16
N TYR A 61 1.11 2.82 3.98
CA TYR A 61 0.80 2.17 2.69
C TYR A 61 1.76 2.63 1.56
N GLY A 62 1.64 2.01 0.39
CA GLY A 62 2.24 2.50 -0.87
C GLY A 62 3.76 2.35 -0.96
N GLY A 63 4.27 1.17 -0.62
CA GLY A 63 5.72 0.94 -0.44
C GLY A 63 6.13 1.37 0.97
N THR A 64 7.04 2.33 1.07
CA THR A 64 7.61 2.83 2.34
C THR A 64 6.94 4.10 2.86
N GLY A 65 5.69 4.39 2.46
CA GLY A 65 4.97 5.58 2.90
C GLY A 65 4.73 5.58 4.41
N ARG A 66 5.37 6.49 5.16
CA ARG A 66 5.38 6.49 6.64
C ARG A 66 4.61 7.65 7.26
N ALA A 67 4.13 7.46 8.50
CA ALA A 67 3.44 8.49 9.28
C ALA A 67 4.40 9.47 9.98
N ALA A 68 5.60 9.01 10.35
CA ALA A 68 6.66 9.80 10.98
C ALA A 68 8.03 9.22 10.60
N ARG A 69 9.09 10.04 10.67
CA ARG A 69 10.43 9.67 10.18
C ARG A 69 11.05 8.52 10.98
N SER A 70 10.81 8.52 12.28
CA SER A 70 11.32 7.53 13.23
C SER A 70 10.43 7.54 14.47
N TRP A 71 10.54 6.51 15.31
CA TRP A 71 9.79 6.44 16.56
C TRP A 71 10.08 7.64 17.47
N ALA A 72 11.32 8.09 17.54
CA ALA A 72 11.68 9.30 18.28
C ALA A 72 10.99 10.56 17.73
N ALA A 73 10.86 10.67 16.40
CA ALA A 73 10.11 11.77 15.78
C ALA A 73 8.60 11.67 16.07
N PHE A 74 8.05 10.46 15.98
CA PHE A 74 6.65 10.17 16.32
C PHE A 74 6.31 10.59 17.75
N ASP A 75 7.11 10.15 18.73
CA ASP A 75 6.92 10.50 20.15
C ASP A 75 7.02 12.00 20.37
N ARG A 76 7.99 12.66 19.72
CA ARG A 76 8.13 14.11 19.82
C ARG A 76 6.96 14.87 19.18
N ILE A 77 6.37 14.35 18.11
CA ILE A 77 5.14 14.91 17.51
C ILE A 77 4.00 14.81 18.53
N LEU A 78 3.76 13.64 19.10
CA LEU A 78 2.71 13.41 20.09
C LEU A 78 2.86 14.34 21.31
N GLU A 79 4.07 14.42 21.88
CA GLU A 79 4.37 15.33 22.99
C GLU A 79 4.13 16.80 22.63
N THR A 80 4.52 17.20 21.42
CA THR A 80 4.36 18.57 20.96
C THR A 80 2.89 18.93 20.77
N LEU A 81 2.08 18.04 20.17
CA LEU A 81 0.64 18.22 19.99
C LEU A 81 -0.10 18.35 21.32
N LYS A 82 0.28 17.56 22.35
CA LYS A 82 -0.31 17.65 23.69
C LYS A 82 -0.16 19.04 24.33
N ARG A 83 0.98 19.72 24.11
CA ARG A 83 1.27 21.05 24.69
C ARG A 83 0.96 22.23 23.78
N LEU A 84 0.69 22.00 22.49
CA LEU A 84 0.51 23.04 21.48
C LEU A 84 -0.71 23.92 21.82
N LYS A 85 -0.52 25.25 21.85
CA LYS A 85 -1.62 26.20 22.15
C LYS A 85 -2.54 26.40 20.93
N SER A 86 -3.66 27.09 21.15
CA SER A 86 -4.63 27.42 20.10
C SER A 86 -4.08 28.42 19.08
N ASP A 87 -3.12 29.27 19.45
CA ASP A 87 -2.48 30.27 18.58
C ASP A 87 -1.06 29.88 18.16
N GLU A 88 -0.72 28.59 18.23
CA GLU A 88 0.57 28.03 17.80
C GLU A 88 0.39 27.06 16.62
N THR A 89 1.43 26.96 15.79
CA THR A 89 1.52 26.04 14.65
C THR A 89 2.80 25.22 14.74
N LEU A 90 2.66 23.88 14.70
CA LEU A 90 3.75 22.92 14.59
C LEU A 90 4.19 22.80 13.12
N LEU A 91 5.49 22.85 12.87
CA LEU A 91 6.09 22.53 11.57
C LEU A 91 6.65 21.11 11.58
N VAL A 92 6.21 20.29 10.62
CA VAL A 92 6.73 18.94 10.38
C VAL A 92 7.44 18.91 9.03
N GLN A 93 8.74 18.64 9.06
CA GLN A 93 9.55 18.47 7.86
C GLN A 93 9.88 16.98 7.70
N SER A 94 9.42 16.37 6.60
CA SER A 94 9.59 14.94 6.29
C SER A 94 9.44 14.05 7.52
N GLY A 95 8.26 14.11 8.14
CA GLY A 95 7.90 13.32 9.32
C GLY A 95 8.65 13.64 10.62
N LYS A 96 9.38 14.77 10.72
CA LYS A 96 10.08 15.21 11.93
C LYS A 96 9.53 16.56 12.42
N PRO A 97 9.23 16.72 13.72
CA PRO A 97 8.79 18.00 14.27
C PRO A 97 10.01 18.93 14.41
N VAL A 98 10.05 20.03 13.65
CA VAL A 98 11.24 20.91 13.55
C VAL A 98 11.07 22.27 14.21
N GLY A 99 9.85 22.71 14.49
CA GLY A 99 9.62 23.99 15.15
C GLY A 99 8.16 24.22 15.51
N VAL A 100 7.93 25.12 16.46
CA VAL A 100 6.60 25.63 16.81
C VAL A 100 6.68 27.14 16.79
N PHE A 101 5.78 27.79 16.07
CA PHE A 101 5.71 29.25 15.98
C PHE A 101 4.33 29.73 16.38
N ARG A 102 4.28 30.91 17.00
CA ARG A 102 3.01 31.59 17.25
C ARG A 102 2.46 32.11 15.93
N THR A 103 1.19 31.83 15.70
CA THR A 103 0.39 32.27 14.56
C THR A 103 -0.87 32.94 15.11
N HIS A 104 -2.05 32.36 14.90
CA HIS A 104 -3.33 32.81 15.42
C HIS A 104 -4.33 31.64 15.43
N GLU A 105 -5.44 31.75 16.15
CA GLU A 105 -6.41 30.66 16.35
C GLU A 105 -7.02 30.09 15.05
N TRP A 106 -7.17 30.92 14.03
CA TRP A 106 -7.69 30.51 12.71
C TRP A 106 -6.66 29.85 11.78
N ALA A 107 -5.38 29.85 12.14
CA ALA A 107 -4.33 29.22 11.34
C ALA A 107 -4.38 27.69 11.48
N PRO A 108 -3.76 26.92 10.56
CA PRO A 108 -3.53 25.49 10.76
C PRO A 108 -2.70 25.23 12.02
N ARG A 109 -3.06 24.19 12.78
CA ARG A 109 -2.27 23.74 13.95
C ARG A 109 -0.99 23.03 13.54
N VAL A 110 -0.96 22.43 12.35
CA VAL A 110 0.19 21.70 11.83
C VAL A 110 0.38 22.05 10.36
N LEU A 111 1.60 22.38 9.97
CA LEU A 111 2.02 22.52 8.58
C LEU A 111 3.05 21.44 8.28
N ILE A 112 2.85 20.70 7.19
CA ILE A 112 3.62 19.51 6.85
C ILE A 112 4.22 19.67 5.45
N ALA A 113 5.53 19.44 5.33
CA ALA A 113 6.23 19.37 4.06
C ALA A 113 7.10 18.09 4.04
N ASN A 114 6.69 17.08 3.28
CA ASN A 114 7.35 15.77 3.24
C ASN A 114 8.00 15.52 1.88
N ALA A 115 9.18 14.88 1.89
CA ALA A 115 9.87 14.37 0.70
C ALA A 115 10.16 15.39 -0.42
N LEU A 116 10.14 16.70 -0.13
CA LEU A 116 10.47 17.72 -1.11
C LEU A 116 11.98 17.74 -1.36
N ILE A 117 12.37 17.52 -2.62
CA ILE A 117 13.75 17.56 -3.11
C ILE A 117 13.80 18.49 -4.32
N VAL A 118 14.85 19.31 -4.43
CA VAL A 118 15.03 20.22 -5.57
C VAL A 118 15.03 19.42 -6.87
N PRO A 119 14.36 19.85 -7.96
CA PRO A 119 14.02 18.98 -9.10
C PRO A 119 15.19 18.21 -9.72
N ARG A 120 16.39 18.80 -9.80
CA ARG A 120 17.59 18.13 -10.33
C ARG A 120 17.97 16.87 -9.55
N TRP A 121 17.60 16.80 -8.28
CA TRP A 121 17.92 15.73 -7.34
C TRP A 121 16.69 14.90 -6.94
N ALA A 122 15.52 15.17 -7.52
CA ALA A 122 14.28 14.45 -7.21
C ALA A 122 14.26 13.05 -7.85
N THR A 123 15.21 12.21 -7.46
CA THR A 123 15.38 10.81 -7.89
C THR A 123 15.32 9.87 -6.68
N TRP A 124 15.00 8.59 -6.94
CA TRP A 124 14.99 7.58 -5.88
C TRP A 124 16.35 7.34 -5.25
N ASP A 125 17.44 7.41 -6.03
CA ASP A 125 18.79 7.18 -5.50
C ASP A 125 19.19 8.26 -4.49
N GLU A 126 18.90 9.54 -4.79
CA GLU A 126 19.14 10.62 -3.85
C GLU A 126 18.18 10.56 -2.65
N PHE A 127 16.91 10.25 -2.90
CA PHE A 127 15.93 10.06 -1.83
C PHE A 127 16.41 9.00 -0.82
N ARG A 128 16.87 7.83 -1.30
CA ARG A 128 17.37 6.74 -0.46
C ARG A 128 18.64 7.13 0.29
N ARG A 129 19.58 7.80 -0.38
CA ARG A 129 20.78 8.35 0.30
C ARG A 129 20.42 9.29 1.46
N LEU A 130 19.41 10.14 1.28
CA LEU A 130 18.91 11.03 2.33
C LEU A 130 18.12 10.27 3.41
N GLU A 131 17.39 9.22 3.05
CA GLU A 131 16.62 8.39 3.98
C GLU A 131 17.56 7.59 4.88
N ASP A 132 18.59 6.98 4.33
CA ASP A 132 19.65 6.25 5.06
C ASP A 132 20.40 7.17 6.02
N ALA A 133 20.59 8.44 5.64
CA ALA A 133 21.16 9.47 6.50
C ALA A 133 20.17 10.01 7.56
N GLY A 134 18.91 9.54 7.58
CA GLY A 134 17.87 10.01 8.50
C GLY A 134 17.37 11.44 8.23
N LEU A 135 17.56 11.94 7.01
CA LEU A 135 17.28 13.33 6.62
C LEU A 135 15.91 13.53 5.94
N THR A 136 15.32 12.47 5.41
CA THR A 136 14.00 12.51 4.75
C THR A 136 13.10 11.34 5.19
N MET A 137 11.88 11.33 4.67
CA MET A 137 10.87 10.29 4.87
C MET A 137 9.92 10.32 3.67
N TYR A 138 9.53 9.14 3.15
CA TYR A 138 8.54 9.07 2.10
C TYR A 138 7.14 9.28 2.69
N GLY A 139 6.52 10.41 2.36
CA GLY A 139 5.22 10.79 2.91
C GLY A 139 4.01 10.17 2.22
N GLN A 140 4.20 9.60 1.02
CA GLN A 140 3.10 9.31 0.10
C GLN A 140 2.17 10.54 0.01
N MET A 141 0.86 10.36 -0.07
CA MET A 141 -0.15 11.41 0.00
C MET A 141 -0.67 11.49 1.44
N THR A 142 -1.41 10.47 1.90
CA THR A 142 -2.14 10.51 3.18
C THR A 142 -1.43 9.83 4.34
N ALA A 143 -0.30 9.15 4.09
CA ALA A 143 0.51 8.50 5.12
C ALA A 143 1.18 9.56 6.02
N GLY A 144 1.98 10.45 5.42
CA GLY A 144 2.70 11.50 6.13
C GLY A 144 1.87 12.74 6.46
N SER A 145 0.62 12.81 5.99
CA SER A 145 -0.33 13.90 6.28
C SER A 145 -1.46 13.51 7.24
N TRP A 146 -1.44 12.27 7.75
CA TRP A 146 -2.31 11.80 8.83
C TRP A 146 -3.80 11.87 8.50
N ILE A 147 -4.20 11.30 7.37
CA ILE A 147 -5.62 11.22 6.99
C ILE A 147 -5.93 9.92 6.24
N TYR A 148 -5.17 8.86 6.52
CA TYR A 148 -5.41 7.56 5.94
C TYR A 148 -6.48 6.81 6.74
N ILE A 149 -7.44 6.22 6.02
CA ILE A 149 -8.62 5.54 6.58
C ILE A 149 -8.70 4.09 6.09
N GLY A 150 -7.53 3.48 5.82
CA GLY A 150 -7.45 2.16 5.25
C GLY A 150 -7.87 2.13 3.79
N THR A 151 -8.16 0.92 3.30
CA THR A 151 -8.56 0.63 1.93
C THR A 151 -9.75 1.46 1.44
N GLN A 152 -10.65 1.88 2.34
CA GLN A 152 -11.82 2.71 2.00
C GLN A 152 -11.43 4.05 1.35
N GLY A 153 -10.26 4.61 1.69
CA GLY A 153 -9.84 5.93 1.22
C GLY A 153 -9.77 6.07 -0.30
N ILE A 154 -9.56 4.98 -1.05
CA ILE A 154 -9.57 4.97 -2.52
C ILE A 154 -10.77 4.24 -3.12
N LEU A 155 -11.56 3.53 -2.31
CA LEU A 155 -12.63 2.66 -2.80
C LEU A 155 -13.60 3.38 -3.74
N GLN A 156 -14.09 4.55 -3.36
CA GLN A 156 -15.00 5.31 -4.21
C GLN A 156 -14.33 5.71 -5.53
N GLY A 157 -13.10 6.22 -5.50
CA GLY A 157 -12.39 6.59 -6.73
C GLY A 157 -12.19 5.41 -7.68
N THR A 158 -11.86 4.24 -7.15
CA THR A 158 -11.74 3.00 -7.94
C THR A 158 -13.10 2.54 -8.46
N PHE A 159 -14.15 2.61 -7.64
CA PHE A 159 -15.53 2.32 -8.04
C PHE A 159 -15.98 3.20 -9.20
N GLU A 160 -15.82 4.53 -9.08
CA GLU A 160 -16.20 5.50 -10.12
C GLU A 160 -15.39 5.31 -11.40
N THR A 161 -14.11 4.90 -11.29
CA THR A 161 -13.29 4.58 -12.46
C THR A 161 -13.90 3.40 -13.23
N PHE A 162 -14.29 2.33 -12.53
CA PHE A 162 -14.92 1.18 -13.17
C PHE A 162 -16.35 1.47 -13.62
N ALA A 163 -17.10 2.31 -12.92
CA ALA A 163 -18.42 2.78 -13.35
C ALA A 163 -18.31 3.57 -14.66
N ALA A 164 -17.34 4.48 -14.78
CA ALA A 164 -17.09 5.21 -16.02
C ALA A 164 -16.67 4.29 -17.19
N VAL A 165 -15.88 3.24 -16.91
CA VAL A 165 -15.57 2.20 -17.91
C VAL A 165 -16.84 1.46 -18.32
N ALA A 166 -17.68 1.08 -17.36
CA ALA A 166 -18.95 0.39 -17.59
C ALA A 166 -19.90 1.22 -18.44
N GLU A 167 -20.09 2.49 -18.13
CA GLU A 167 -20.89 3.44 -18.92
C GLU A 167 -20.38 3.56 -20.36
N ARG A 168 -19.06 3.73 -20.52
CA ARG A 168 -18.46 3.99 -21.82
C ARG A 168 -18.43 2.77 -22.74
N HIS A 169 -18.24 1.58 -22.18
CA HIS A 169 -17.94 0.37 -22.98
C HIS A 169 -18.95 -0.75 -22.84
N PHE A 170 -19.77 -0.77 -21.77
CA PHE A 170 -20.60 -1.92 -21.39
C PHE A 170 -22.03 -1.55 -20.98
N ALA A 171 -22.55 -0.42 -21.48
CA ALA A 171 -23.92 0.05 -21.23
C ALA A 171 -24.26 0.24 -19.73
N GLY A 172 -23.28 0.68 -18.93
CA GLY A 172 -23.47 1.09 -17.54
C GLY A 172 -23.26 -0.01 -16.49
N SER A 173 -22.88 -1.23 -16.87
CA SER A 173 -22.59 -2.31 -15.92
C SER A 173 -21.42 -3.21 -16.37
N LEU A 174 -20.66 -3.76 -15.43
CA LEU A 174 -19.66 -4.80 -15.68
C LEU A 174 -20.22 -6.22 -15.54
N ALA A 175 -21.55 -6.40 -15.48
CA ALA A 175 -22.18 -7.71 -15.39
C ALA A 175 -21.66 -8.68 -16.48
N GLY A 176 -21.14 -9.83 -16.04
CA GLY A 176 -20.54 -10.86 -16.91
C GLY A 176 -19.16 -10.52 -17.49
N ARG A 177 -18.60 -9.34 -17.17
CA ARG A 177 -17.29 -8.87 -17.63
C ARG A 177 -16.18 -9.31 -16.69
N LEU A 178 -15.08 -9.77 -17.25
CA LEU A 178 -13.85 -10.08 -16.52
C LEU A 178 -12.94 -8.87 -16.52
N VAL A 179 -12.66 -8.35 -15.33
CA VAL A 179 -11.62 -7.38 -15.08
C VAL A 179 -10.40 -8.10 -14.51
N VAL A 180 -9.23 -7.93 -15.14
CA VAL A 180 -7.95 -8.45 -14.66
C VAL A 180 -7.09 -7.30 -14.15
N THR A 181 -6.55 -7.46 -12.94
CA THR A 181 -5.60 -6.52 -12.35
C THR A 181 -4.60 -7.22 -11.43
N ALA A 182 -3.68 -6.47 -10.84
CA ALA A 182 -2.73 -6.95 -9.85
C ALA A 182 -2.53 -5.95 -8.69
N GLY A 183 -2.06 -6.48 -7.56
CA GLY A 183 -1.77 -5.74 -6.34
C GLY A 183 -2.96 -5.66 -5.37
N LEU A 184 -2.81 -6.28 -4.21
CA LEU A 184 -3.73 -6.26 -3.07
C LEU A 184 -3.06 -5.60 -1.85
N GLY A 185 -2.34 -4.50 -2.06
CA GLY A 185 -1.82 -3.66 -0.97
C GLY A 185 -2.90 -2.78 -0.32
N GLY A 186 -2.49 -1.82 0.52
CA GLY A 186 -3.40 -0.86 1.20
C GLY A 186 -4.44 -0.23 0.28
N MET A 187 -3.99 0.25 -0.89
CA MET A 187 -4.85 0.87 -1.91
C MET A 187 -5.34 -0.14 -2.95
N GLY A 188 -4.43 -1.01 -3.42
CA GLY A 188 -4.71 -2.11 -4.36
C GLY A 188 -5.86 -3.03 -3.93
N GLY A 189 -6.01 -3.23 -2.62
CA GLY A 189 -7.06 -4.03 -2.02
C GLY A 189 -8.47 -3.48 -2.22
N ALA A 190 -8.65 -2.26 -2.71
CA ALA A 190 -9.98 -1.71 -3.00
C ALA A 190 -10.52 -2.18 -4.37
N GLN A 191 -9.64 -2.61 -5.28
CA GLN A 191 -10.00 -3.03 -6.64
C GLN A 191 -11.05 -4.14 -6.68
N PRO A 192 -10.94 -5.25 -5.89
CA PRO A 192 -11.88 -6.35 -6.01
C PRO A 192 -13.31 -5.91 -5.66
N LEU A 193 -13.49 -5.21 -4.53
CA LEU A 193 -14.79 -4.68 -4.12
C LEU A 193 -15.33 -3.63 -5.09
N ALA A 194 -14.49 -2.73 -5.61
CA ALA A 194 -14.91 -1.73 -6.59
C ALA A 194 -15.43 -2.37 -7.89
N ILE A 195 -14.80 -3.45 -8.35
CA ILE A 195 -15.23 -4.19 -9.54
C ILE A 195 -16.56 -4.91 -9.26
N THR A 196 -16.70 -5.58 -8.11
CA THR A 196 -17.93 -6.33 -7.78
C THR A 196 -19.11 -5.40 -7.47
N MET A 197 -18.88 -4.20 -6.93
CA MET A 197 -19.90 -3.15 -6.80
C MET A 197 -20.41 -2.65 -8.16
N ASN A 198 -19.60 -2.78 -9.22
CA ASN A 198 -20.01 -2.56 -10.61
C ASN A 198 -20.52 -3.84 -11.29
N GLU A 199 -20.87 -4.87 -10.52
CA GLU A 199 -21.40 -6.17 -10.97
C GLU A 199 -20.40 -7.04 -11.76
N GLY A 200 -19.11 -6.67 -11.75
CA GLY A 200 -18.06 -7.36 -12.49
C GLY A 200 -17.50 -8.60 -11.81
N ILE A 201 -16.76 -9.38 -12.61
CA ILE A 201 -15.94 -10.50 -12.14
C ILE A 201 -14.49 -10.02 -12.11
N ALA A 202 -13.85 -10.07 -10.95
CA ALA A 202 -12.49 -9.61 -10.79
C ALA A 202 -11.51 -10.79 -10.65
N LEU A 203 -10.42 -10.78 -11.41
CA LEU A 203 -9.25 -11.62 -11.17
C LEU A 203 -8.08 -10.73 -10.76
N ILE A 204 -7.62 -10.86 -9.52
CA ILE A 204 -6.55 -10.01 -8.97
C ILE A 204 -5.35 -10.87 -8.61
N VAL A 205 -4.21 -10.57 -9.25
CA VAL A 205 -2.94 -11.25 -8.97
C VAL A 205 -2.21 -10.53 -7.84
N GLU A 206 -1.79 -11.27 -6.82
CA GLU A 206 -1.01 -10.75 -5.70
C GLU A 206 0.15 -11.72 -5.41
N ALA A 207 1.37 -11.20 -5.25
CA ALA A 207 2.54 -12.03 -5.02
C ALA A 207 2.70 -12.44 -3.55
N ASP A 208 2.18 -11.63 -2.61
CA ASP A 208 2.24 -11.86 -1.18
C ASP A 208 0.93 -12.50 -0.64
N PRO A 209 0.95 -13.77 -0.22
CA PRO A 209 -0.25 -14.44 0.31
C PRO A 209 -0.85 -13.74 1.52
N ALA A 210 -0.04 -13.09 2.37
CA ALA A 210 -0.52 -12.41 3.56
C ALA A 210 -1.40 -11.19 3.20
N ARG A 211 -1.07 -10.51 2.10
CA ARG A 211 -1.89 -9.40 1.58
C ARG A 211 -3.22 -9.88 1.05
N ALA A 212 -3.24 -10.94 0.26
CA ALA A 212 -4.48 -11.52 -0.26
C ALA A 212 -5.40 -11.96 0.89
N GLU A 213 -4.85 -12.66 1.90
CA GLU A 213 -5.61 -13.11 3.05
C GLU A 213 -6.14 -11.94 3.90
N ARG A 214 -5.33 -10.89 4.11
CA ARG A 214 -5.77 -9.68 4.81
C ARG A 214 -7.00 -9.05 4.13
N ARG A 215 -7.03 -8.99 2.79
CA ARG A 215 -8.15 -8.38 2.04
C ARG A 215 -9.40 -9.24 2.14
N ARG A 216 -9.23 -10.56 2.13
CA ARG A 216 -10.33 -11.51 2.34
C ARG A 216 -10.92 -11.37 3.74
N ALA A 217 -10.06 -11.33 4.77
CA ALA A 217 -10.48 -11.15 6.15
C ALA A 217 -11.21 -9.81 6.39
N GLN A 218 -10.83 -8.76 5.67
CA GLN A 218 -11.48 -7.44 5.73
C GLN A 218 -12.76 -7.34 4.87
N GLY A 219 -13.13 -8.38 4.11
CA GLY A 219 -14.30 -8.37 3.23
C GLY A 219 -14.13 -7.59 1.92
N PHE A 220 -12.90 -7.24 1.54
CA PHE A 220 -12.59 -6.58 0.27
C PHE A 220 -12.33 -7.56 -0.88
N LEU A 221 -12.10 -8.84 -0.57
CA LEU A 221 -11.88 -9.93 -1.52
C LEU A 221 -12.76 -11.13 -1.12
N ASP A 222 -13.44 -11.76 -2.08
CA ASP A 222 -14.34 -12.88 -1.78
C ASP A 222 -13.59 -14.21 -1.63
N GLU A 223 -12.72 -14.54 -2.58
CA GLU A 223 -12.12 -15.86 -2.73
C GLU A 223 -10.65 -15.77 -3.11
N ILE A 224 -9.87 -16.81 -2.74
CA ILE A 224 -8.50 -16.98 -3.20
C ILE A 224 -8.42 -18.35 -3.91
N ALA A 225 -8.03 -18.33 -5.17
CA ALA A 225 -7.87 -19.54 -5.97
C ALA A 225 -6.46 -20.15 -5.74
N PRO A 226 -6.35 -21.49 -5.65
CA PRO A 226 -5.08 -22.18 -5.46
C PRO A 226 -4.22 -22.24 -6.74
N SER A 227 -4.80 -21.99 -7.92
CA SER A 227 -4.09 -22.00 -9.20
C SER A 227 -4.80 -21.12 -10.23
N LEU A 228 -4.08 -20.79 -11.30
CA LEU A 228 -4.66 -20.06 -12.44
C LEU A 228 -5.78 -20.88 -13.11
N ASP A 229 -5.65 -22.20 -13.20
CA ASP A 229 -6.68 -23.07 -13.79
C ASP A 229 -7.98 -23.01 -12.99
N ASP A 230 -7.89 -23.10 -11.66
CA ASP A 230 -9.04 -22.98 -10.77
C ASP A 230 -9.65 -21.57 -10.85
N ALA A 231 -8.82 -20.52 -10.84
CA ALA A 231 -9.28 -19.15 -10.99
C ALA A 231 -10.08 -18.94 -12.27
N LEU A 232 -9.58 -19.44 -13.41
CA LEU A 232 -10.28 -19.33 -14.70
C LEU A 232 -11.56 -20.18 -14.75
N ALA A 233 -11.58 -21.35 -14.10
CA ALA A 233 -12.78 -22.17 -13.98
C ALA A 233 -13.87 -21.44 -13.17
N ARG A 234 -13.51 -20.77 -12.07
CA ARG A 234 -14.43 -19.93 -11.29
C ARG A 234 -14.93 -18.74 -12.09
N VAL A 235 -14.05 -18.03 -12.81
CA VAL A 235 -14.45 -16.94 -13.71
C VAL A 235 -15.51 -17.43 -14.72
N ALA A 236 -15.28 -18.59 -15.35
CA ALA A 236 -16.25 -19.18 -16.29
C ALA A 236 -17.56 -19.58 -15.60
N GLN A 237 -17.51 -20.04 -14.34
CA GLN A 237 -18.70 -20.29 -13.54
C GLN A 237 -19.49 -19.01 -13.27
N HIS A 238 -18.85 -17.96 -12.78
CA HIS A 238 -19.49 -16.68 -12.46
C HIS A 238 -20.08 -16.01 -13.69
N ARG A 239 -19.38 -16.06 -14.84
CA ARG A 239 -19.92 -15.62 -16.13
C ARG A 239 -21.22 -16.33 -16.51
N ARG A 240 -21.28 -17.66 -16.34
CA ARG A 240 -22.48 -18.45 -16.65
C ARG A 240 -23.67 -18.14 -15.73
N HIS A 241 -23.41 -17.84 -14.46
CA HIS A 241 -24.46 -17.55 -13.49
C HIS A 241 -24.84 -16.07 -13.44
N GLY A 242 -24.09 -15.19 -14.11
CA GLY A 242 -24.30 -13.74 -14.05
C GLY A 242 -24.04 -13.16 -12.65
N SER A 243 -23.12 -13.76 -11.88
CA SER A 243 -22.80 -13.29 -10.52
C SER A 243 -21.48 -12.54 -10.47
N ALA A 244 -21.49 -11.39 -9.78
CA ALA A 244 -20.28 -10.63 -9.47
C ALA A 244 -19.45 -11.37 -8.41
N ARG A 245 -18.15 -11.49 -8.65
CA ARG A 245 -17.25 -12.13 -7.69
C ARG A 245 -15.81 -11.68 -7.87
N SER A 246 -15.10 -11.53 -6.76
CA SER A 246 -13.68 -11.24 -6.75
C SER A 246 -12.82 -12.44 -6.38
N ILE A 247 -11.86 -12.77 -7.24
CA ILE A 247 -11.00 -13.94 -7.13
C ILE A 247 -9.55 -13.46 -7.07
N GLY A 248 -8.90 -13.69 -5.93
CA GLY A 248 -7.48 -13.47 -5.75
C GLY A 248 -6.69 -14.68 -6.23
N LEU A 249 -5.52 -14.43 -6.82
CA LEU A 249 -4.56 -15.47 -7.21
C LEU A 249 -3.19 -15.12 -6.62
N VAL A 250 -2.67 -15.98 -5.74
CA VAL A 250 -1.34 -15.81 -5.17
C VAL A 250 -0.29 -16.24 -6.21
N ALA A 251 0.24 -15.28 -6.96
CA ALA A 251 1.21 -15.50 -8.04
C ALA A 251 1.90 -14.19 -8.44
N ASN A 252 2.89 -14.25 -9.33
CA ASN A 252 3.50 -13.06 -9.90
C ASN A 252 2.72 -12.57 -11.13
N ALA A 253 2.34 -11.29 -11.13
CA ALA A 253 1.63 -10.66 -12.26
C ALA A 253 2.41 -10.72 -13.58
N ALA A 254 3.75 -10.59 -13.51
CA ALA A 254 4.63 -10.70 -14.67
C ALA A 254 4.72 -12.14 -15.23
N ASP A 255 4.17 -13.15 -14.55
CA ASP A 255 4.01 -14.51 -15.07
C ASP A 255 2.56 -14.78 -15.50
N VAL A 256 1.58 -14.36 -14.70
CA VAL A 256 0.16 -14.63 -14.95
C VAL A 256 -0.38 -13.89 -16.18
N LEU A 257 -0.13 -12.59 -16.32
CA LEU A 257 -0.72 -11.83 -17.43
C LEU A 257 -0.19 -12.29 -18.80
N PRO A 258 1.12 -12.56 -18.99
CA PRO A 258 1.59 -13.20 -20.21
C PRO A 258 0.95 -14.57 -20.47
N GLU A 259 0.68 -15.34 -19.42
CA GLU A 259 0.02 -16.63 -19.54
C GLU A 259 -1.45 -16.51 -19.98
N LEU A 260 -2.17 -15.49 -19.49
CA LEU A 260 -3.53 -15.16 -19.97
C LEU A 260 -3.53 -14.81 -21.46
N VAL A 261 -2.52 -14.05 -21.92
CA VAL A 261 -2.33 -13.74 -23.34
C VAL A 261 -2.09 -15.02 -24.15
N ARG A 262 -1.15 -15.87 -23.70
CA ARG A 262 -0.80 -17.13 -24.36
C ARG A 262 -1.98 -18.08 -24.47
N ARG A 263 -2.78 -18.20 -23.41
CA ARG A 263 -4.00 -19.02 -23.35
C ARG A 263 -5.20 -18.40 -24.06
N GLN A 264 -5.03 -17.21 -24.61
CA GLN A 264 -6.08 -16.47 -25.30
C GLN A 264 -7.32 -16.20 -24.44
N VAL A 265 -7.16 -16.04 -23.13
CA VAL A 265 -8.29 -15.76 -22.22
C VAL A 265 -9.02 -14.48 -22.65
N ALA A 266 -10.35 -14.53 -22.65
CA ALA A 266 -11.21 -13.38 -22.94
C ALA A 266 -11.27 -12.48 -21.69
N VAL A 267 -10.53 -11.37 -21.73
CA VAL A 267 -10.49 -10.31 -20.72
C VAL A 267 -11.25 -9.11 -21.28
N ASP A 268 -12.15 -8.52 -20.50
CA ASP A 268 -12.96 -7.38 -20.93
C ASP A 268 -12.35 -6.03 -20.50
N VAL A 269 -11.64 -6.00 -19.36
CA VAL A 269 -10.92 -4.83 -18.87
C VAL A 269 -9.61 -5.28 -18.23
N VAL A 270 -8.51 -4.57 -18.48
CA VAL A 270 -7.21 -4.83 -17.85
C VAL A 270 -6.62 -3.56 -17.23
N THR A 271 -6.05 -3.67 -16.03
CA THR A 271 -5.33 -2.58 -15.35
C THR A 271 -4.27 -3.15 -14.39
N ASP A 272 -3.60 -2.29 -13.62
CA ASP A 272 -2.62 -2.68 -12.60
C ASP A 272 -2.62 -1.68 -11.43
N GLN A 273 -2.37 -2.19 -10.22
CA GLN A 273 -2.09 -1.38 -9.03
C GLN A 273 -0.98 -1.97 -8.15
N THR A 274 -0.05 -2.73 -8.74
CA THR A 274 1.21 -3.03 -8.07
C THR A 274 1.97 -1.74 -7.70
N SER A 275 2.88 -1.80 -6.73
CA SER A 275 3.69 -0.64 -6.34
C SER A 275 4.89 -0.44 -7.29
N ALA A 276 4.64 -0.44 -8.60
CA ALA A 276 5.64 -0.29 -9.65
C ALA A 276 6.38 1.07 -9.61
N HIS A 277 5.86 2.06 -8.87
CA HIS A 277 6.53 3.33 -8.62
C HIS A 277 7.83 3.18 -7.83
N ASP A 278 8.00 2.08 -7.10
CA ASP A 278 9.20 1.74 -6.35
C ASP A 278 9.69 0.32 -6.72
N PRO A 279 10.62 0.19 -7.68
CA PRO A 279 11.12 -1.11 -8.14
C PRO A 279 11.89 -1.94 -7.08
N LEU A 280 12.33 -1.34 -5.97
CA LEU A 280 13.08 -2.07 -4.94
C LEU A 280 12.15 -2.65 -3.87
N ASP A 281 11.22 -1.85 -3.35
CA ASP A 281 10.35 -2.26 -2.24
C ASP A 281 8.91 -2.59 -2.68
N GLY A 282 8.52 -2.23 -3.90
CA GLY A 282 7.13 -2.26 -4.36
C GLY A 282 6.78 -3.33 -5.40
N TYR A 283 7.76 -3.88 -6.13
CA TYR A 283 7.51 -4.88 -7.18
C TYR A 283 8.42 -6.10 -7.02
N ILE A 284 7.83 -7.29 -6.90
CA ILE A 284 8.58 -8.55 -6.75
C ILE A 284 8.97 -9.09 -8.14
N PRO A 285 10.26 -9.29 -8.43
CA PRO A 285 10.70 -9.79 -9.72
C PRO A 285 10.25 -11.25 -9.96
N ALA A 286 9.84 -11.56 -11.19
CA ALA A 286 9.49 -12.91 -11.59
C ALA A 286 10.71 -13.86 -11.59
N GLY A 287 10.47 -15.15 -11.34
CA GLY A 287 11.51 -16.19 -11.40
C GLY A 287 12.58 -16.11 -10.32
N VAL A 288 12.36 -15.34 -9.24
CA VAL A 288 13.27 -15.25 -8.10
C VAL A 288 12.71 -16.09 -6.95
N GLY A 289 13.45 -17.13 -6.55
CA GLY A 289 13.02 -18.04 -5.48
C GLY A 289 13.06 -17.42 -4.09
N ASP A 290 14.06 -16.59 -3.80
CA ASP A 290 14.17 -15.81 -2.56
C ASP A 290 14.38 -14.32 -2.88
N PRO A 291 13.28 -13.58 -3.11
CA PRO A 291 13.36 -12.16 -3.45
C PRO A 291 13.86 -11.30 -2.29
N ASP A 292 13.68 -11.71 -1.04
CA ASP A 292 14.09 -10.92 0.12
C ASP A 292 15.60 -10.92 0.31
N THR A 293 16.23 -12.09 0.14
CA THR A 293 17.69 -12.20 0.11
C THR A 293 18.29 -11.41 -1.05
N LEU A 294 17.73 -11.51 -2.26
CA LEU A 294 18.21 -10.72 -3.40
C LEU A 294 18.08 -9.21 -3.15
N ARG A 295 16.96 -8.74 -2.59
CA ARG A 295 16.74 -7.32 -2.28
C ARG A 295 17.78 -6.78 -1.31
N ARG A 296 18.15 -7.57 -0.30
CA ARG A 296 19.11 -7.19 0.74
C ARG A 296 20.55 -7.23 0.23
N ASP A 297 20.92 -8.29 -0.48
CA ASP A 297 22.32 -8.59 -0.78
C ASP A 297 22.78 -7.96 -2.11
N ASP A 298 21.86 -7.77 -3.08
CA ASP A 298 22.13 -7.08 -4.36
C ASP A 298 20.91 -6.25 -4.81
N PRO A 299 20.70 -5.06 -4.21
CA PRO A 299 19.55 -4.20 -4.52
C PRO A 299 19.57 -3.67 -5.96
N GLU A 300 20.72 -3.54 -6.61
CA GLU A 300 20.80 -3.11 -8.01
C GLU A 300 20.31 -4.20 -8.95
N GLU A 301 20.75 -5.45 -8.74
CA GLU A 301 20.24 -6.58 -9.50
C GLU A 301 18.75 -6.81 -9.23
N TYR A 302 18.28 -6.63 -8.00
CA TYR A 302 16.86 -6.67 -7.67
C TYR A 302 16.08 -5.64 -8.50
N LYS A 303 16.48 -4.36 -8.46
CA LYS A 303 15.86 -3.28 -9.25
C LYS A 303 15.87 -3.59 -10.74
N ARG A 304 16.96 -4.14 -11.28
CA ARG A 304 17.08 -4.52 -12.69
C ARG A 304 16.07 -5.60 -13.05
N ARG A 305 15.95 -6.67 -12.26
CA ARG A 305 14.99 -7.75 -12.47
C ARG A 305 13.54 -7.29 -12.28
N SER A 306 13.27 -6.42 -11.31
CA SER A 306 11.95 -5.85 -11.10
C SER A 306 11.51 -5.02 -12.31
N ARG A 307 12.40 -4.16 -12.84
CA ARG A 307 12.10 -3.39 -14.07
C ARG A 307 11.86 -4.29 -15.29
N ALA A 308 12.65 -5.36 -15.45
CA ALA A 308 12.41 -6.34 -16.51
C ALA A 308 11.06 -7.05 -16.37
N SER A 309 10.66 -7.37 -15.14
CA SER A 309 9.36 -7.98 -14.83
C SER A 309 8.20 -7.01 -15.09
N ILE A 310 8.36 -5.75 -14.69
CA ILE A 310 7.40 -4.67 -14.98
C ILE A 310 7.24 -4.49 -16.51
N ALA A 311 8.34 -4.50 -17.27
CA ALA A 311 8.27 -4.39 -18.73
C ALA A 311 7.47 -5.55 -19.34
N ARG A 312 7.78 -6.81 -18.96
CA ARG A 312 7.02 -8.00 -19.40
C ARG A 312 5.55 -7.94 -18.99
N HIS A 313 5.26 -7.41 -17.80
CA HIS A 313 3.90 -7.19 -17.31
C HIS A 313 3.15 -6.17 -18.18
N CYS A 314 3.75 -5.01 -18.47
CA CYS A 314 3.19 -3.99 -19.35
C CYS A 314 2.99 -4.49 -20.80
N GLU A 315 3.92 -5.28 -21.33
CA GLU A 315 3.78 -5.90 -22.65
C GLU A 315 2.54 -6.80 -22.72
N ALA A 316 2.24 -7.56 -21.66
CA ALA A 316 1.03 -8.37 -21.58
C ALA A 316 -0.25 -7.53 -21.50
N ILE A 317 -0.25 -6.43 -20.74
CA ILE A 317 -1.37 -5.48 -20.68
C ILE A 317 -1.66 -4.90 -22.07
N VAL A 318 -0.61 -4.46 -22.79
CA VAL A 318 -0.74 -3.95 -24.17
C VAL A 318 -1.22 -5.04 -25.12
N ALA A 319 -0.78 -6.29 -24.96
CA ALA A 319 -1.23 -7.41 -25.78
C ALA A 319 -2.71 -7.75 -25.54
N LEU A 320 -3.19 -7.67 -24.29
CA LEU A 320 -4.61 -7.84 -23.96
C LEU A 320 -5.45 -6.70 -24.56
N ALA A 321 -5.01 -5.45 -24.43
CA ALA A 321 -5.69 -4.30 -25.04
C ALA A 321 -5.78 -4.43 -26.57
N LYS A 322 -4.71 -4.86 -27.25
CA LYS A 322 -4.73 -5.13 -28.70
C LYS A 322 -5.70 -6.24 -29.11
N ARG A 323 -6.09 -7.10 -28.17
CA ARG A 323 -7.08 -8.18 -28.37
C ARG A 323 -8.50 -7.78 -28.00
N GLY A 324 -8.72 -6.51 -27.61
CA GLY A 324 -10.04 -5.95 -27.34
C GLY A 324 -10.45 -5.90 -25.87
N ALA A 325 -9.50 -6.07 -24.94
CA ALA A 325 -9.68 -5.69 -23.54
C ALA A 325 -9.63 -4.16 -23.35
#